data_AF-A0AAV6RVD7-F1
#
_entry.id   AF-A0AAV6RVD7-F1
#
_cell.length_a   1.000
_cell.length_b   1.000
_cell.length_c   1.000
_cell.angle_alpha   90.00
_cell.angle_beta   90.00
_cell.angle_gamma   90.00
#
_symmetry.space_group_name_H-M   'P 1'
#
loop_
_entity.id
_entity.type
_entity.pdbx_description
1 polymer ?
#
loop_
_entity_poly.entity_id
_entity_poly.type
_entity_poly.pdbx_seq_one_letter_code
_entity_poly.pdbx_strand_id
1 'polypeptide(L)'
;MNYTLRRASSPVCVQFKRNNRESLPPNGLLWIARHFLGIKMVIKVYVASSTGSVAVKKHQQDVVGFLEANRISFQEVDITMLEEQRLWMYKNIPENKQPERGNPLLPQIFSEDCYCGDYEDFFQAKENNAVLAFLRVSSQPLVKVSVFTDR
;
A
#
# COMPACT_ATOMS: atom_id res chain seq x y z
N MET A 1 -28.32 -0.13 -21.45
CA MET A 1 -27.22 -0.30 -22.42
C MET A 1 -27.32 0.80 -23.45
N ASN A 2 -26.27 1.61 -23.60
CA ASN A 2 -25.89 2.47 -24.73
C ASN A 2 -24.96 3.57 -24.19
N TYR A 3 -23.65 3.42 -24.43
CA TYR A 3 -22.64 4.38 -23.99
C TYR A 3 -22.24 5.25 -25.17
N THR A 4 -22.58 6.54 -25.13
CA THR A 4 -22.07 7.52 -26.10
C THR A 4 -20.80 8.15 -25.52
N LEU A 5 -19.63 7.76 -26.04
CA LEU A 5 -18.37 8.44 -25.76
C LEU A 5 -18.37 9.79 -26.49
N ARG A 6 -18.29 10.89 -25.75
CA ARG A 6 -17.78 12.16 -26.31
C ARG A 6 -16.40 12.43 -25.72
N ARG A 7 -15.43 12.67 -26.61
CA ARG A 7 -14.09 13.15 -26.25
C ARG A 7 -14.21 14.50 -25.52
N ALA A 8 -13.72 14.57 -24.30
CA ALA A 8 -13.41 15.81 -23.62
C ALA A 8 -11.90 16.10 -23.78
N SER A 9 -11.56 17.37 -24.00
CA SER A 9 -10.25 17.84 -24.47
C SER A 9 -9.26 18.18 -23.34
N SER A 10 -9.37 17.60 -22.14
CA SER A 10 -8.38 17.75 -21.05
C SER A 10 -8.58 16.66 -19.98
N PRO A 11 -7.51 16.09 -19.40
CA PRO A 11 -7.63 14.99 -18.46
C PRO A 11 -7.92 15.53 -17.05
N VAL A 12 -8.61 14.73 -16.24
CA VAL A 12 -8.97 15.01 -14.84
C VAL A 12 -10.23 15.86 -14.64
N CYS A 13 -11.33 15.48 -15.28
CA CYS A 13 -12.65 15.70 -14.69
C CYS A 13 -13.45 14.39 -14.76
N VAL A 14 -13.34 13.58 -13.70
CA VAL A 14 -14.26 12.46 -13.49
C VAL A 14 -15.54 13.05 -12.90
N GLN A 15 -16.53 13.33 -13.74
CA GLN A 15 -17.87 13.69 -13.30
C GLN A 15 -18.57 12.44 -12.78
N PHE A 16 -18.63 12.28 -11.46
CA PHE A 16 -19.48 11.29 -10.80
C PHE A 16 -20.93 11.78 -10.87
N LYS A 17 -21.70 11.25 -11.83
CA LYS A 17 -23.15 11.50 -11.89
C LYS A 17 -23.78 10.75 -10.73
N ARG A 18 -24.19 11.47 -9.68
CA ARG A 18 -24.94 10.92 -8.54
C ARG A 18 -26.11 10.10 -9.07
N ASN A 19 -26.02 8.78 -8.94
CA ASN A 19 -27.19 7.92 -9.00
C ASN A 19 -27.40 7.32 -7.60
N ASN A 20 -28.66 7.29 -7.23
CA ASN A 20 -29.14 7.25 -5.86
C ASN A 20 -28.84 5.89 -5.19
N ARG A 21 -28.32 5.93 -3.95
CA ARG A 21 -28.18 4.83 -2.95
C ARG A 21 -26.91 3.96 -2.93
N GLU A 22 -25.72 4.53 -3.04
CA GLU A 22 -24.54 3.92 -2.38
C GLU A 22 -23.80 5.00 -1.59
N SER A 23 -23.90 4.91 -0.26
CA SER A 23 -23.15 5.76 0.66
C SER A 23 -21.66 5.47 0.48
N LEU A 24 -20.90 6.50 0.09
CA LEU A 24 -19.44 6.45 0.10
C LEU A 24 -18.97 6.05 1.51
N PRO A 25 -17.97 5.15 1.64
CA PRO A 25 -17.40 4.83 2.94
C PRO A 25 -16.90 6.12 3.59
N PRO A 26 -16.98 6.28 4.92
CA PRO A 26 -16.76 7.54 5.63
C PRO A 26 -15.40 8.22 5.32
N ASN A 27 -14.43 7.49 4.78
CA ASN A 27 -13.10 7.98 4.42
C ASN A 27 -12.90 8.30 2.92
N GLY A 28 -13.93 8.13 2.07
CA GLY A 28 -13.81 8.23 0.61
C GLY A 28 -13.45 9.63 0.09
N LEU A 29 -13.96 10.70 0.73
CA LEU A 29 -13.63 12.08 0.35
C LEU A 29 -12.19 12.45 0.72
N LEU A 30 -11.67 11.92 1.83
CA LEU A 30 -10.30 12.14 2.28
C LEU A 30 -9.30 11.42 1.35
N TRP A 31 -9.66 10.24 0.86
CA TRP A 31 -8.88 9.51 -0.15
C TRP A 31 -8.79 10.28 -1.47
N ILE A 32 -9.90 10.85 -1.97
CA ILE A 32 -9.91 11.69 -3.18
C ILE A 32 -9.06 12.95 -2.95
N ALA A 33 -9.21 13.61 -1.81
CA ALA A 33 -8.43 14.80 -1.48
C ALA A 33 -6.93 14.49 -1.40
N ARG A 34 -6.51 13.42 -0.70
CA ARG A 34 -5.11 12.97 -0.62
C ARG A 34 -4.51 12.68 -2.00
N HIS A 35 -5.30 12.09 -2.91
CA HIS A 35 -4.90 11.82 -4.29
C HIS A 35 -4.70 13.11 -5.10
N PHE A 36 -5.59 14.11 -4.96
CA PHE A 36 -5.46 15.41 -5.63
C PHE A 36 -4.38 16.32 -5.04
N LEU A 37 -4.06 16.17 -3.75
CA LEU A 37 -3.02 16.93 -3.04
C LEU A 37 -1.60 16.36 -3.23
N GLY A 38 -1.43 15.23 -3.93
CA GLY A 38 -0.11 14.62 -4.14
C GLY A 38 0.53 14.06 -2.86
N ILE A 39 -0.28 13.75 -1.85
CA ILE A 39 0.20 13.14 -0.61
C ILE A 39 0.61 11.71 -0.95
N LYS A 40 1.93 11.47 -0.97
CA LYS A 40 2.50 10.15 -1.21
C LYS A 40 2.07 9.21 -0.07
N MET A 41 1.32 8.16 -0.43
CA MET A 41 1.07 7.01 0.45
C MET A 41 2.43 6.45 0.90
N VAL A 42 2.73 6.50 2.20
CA VAL A 42 4.00 6.02 2.76
C VAL A 42 3.85 4.56 3.16
N ILE A 43 4.62 3.67 2.54
CA ILE A 43 4.68 2.27 2.95
C ILE A 43 5.56 2.16 4.20
N LYS A 44 5.04 1.59 5.27
CA LYS A 44 5.79 1.30 6.50
C LYS A 44 6.01 -0.20 6.61
N VAL A 45 7.26 -0.62 6.75
CA VAL A 45 7.63 -2.02 6.95
C VAL A 45 8.17 -2.16 8.36
N TYR A 46 7.44 -2.88 9.20
CA TYR A 46 7.86 -3.16 10.57
C TYR A 46 8.77 -4.38 10.59
N VAL A 47 9.96 -4.21 11.13
CA VAL A 47 11.02 -5.21 11.22
C VAL A 47 11.52 -5.34 12.66
N ALA A 48 12.31 -6.38 12.93
CA ALA A 48 13.01 -6.54 14.19
C ALA A 48 14.47 -6.87 13.92
N SER A 49 15.34 -5.89 14.11
CA SER A 49 16.78 -6.08 13.88
C SER A 49 17.39 -7.10 14.84
N SER A 50 16.91 -7.15 16.09
CA SER A 50 17.36 -8.12 17.11
C SER A 50 16.56 -9.43 17.13
N THR A 51 16.02 -9.85 15.99
CA THR A 51 15.37 -11.17 15.88
C THR A 51 16.38 -12.31 15.95
N GLY A 52 16.14 -13.29 16.82
CA GLY A 52 16.94 -14.53 16.91
C GLY A 52 16.63 -15.56 15.83
N SER A 53 15.59 -15.34 15.02
CA SER A 53 15.18 -16.27 13.96
C SER A 53 15.77 -15.88 12.61
N VAL A 54 16.58 -16.78 12.04
CA VAL A 54 17.17 -16.61 10.70
C VAL A 54 16.10 -16.54 9.62
N ALA A 55 15.00 -17.29 9.77
CA ALA A 55 13.89 -17.27 8.83
C ALA A 55 13.22 -15.89 8.78
N VAL A 56 12.90 -15.34 9.96
CA VAL A 56 12.31 -13.99 10.09
C VAL A 56 13.24 -12.94 9.48
N LYS A 57 14.54 -13.02 9.73
CA LYS A 57 15.52 -12.10 9.15
C LYS A 57 15.55 -12.17 7.61
N LYS A 58 15.49 -13.37 7.04
CA LYS A 58 15.40 -13.56 5.58
C LYS A 58 14.13 -12.96 4.99
N HIS A 59 12.98 -13.14 5.64
CA HIS A 59 11.71 -12.57 5.19
C HIS A 59 11.73 -11.04 5.21
N GLN A 60 12.27 -10.43 6.26
CA GLN A 60 12.44 -8.98 6.34
C GLN A 60 13.33 -8.46 5.19
N GLN A 61 14.47 -9.12 4.96
CA GLN A 61 15.38 -8.77 3.88
C GLN A 61 14.75 -8.92 2.49
N ASP A 62 13.95 -9.95 2.25
CA ASP A 62 13.28 -10.14 0.96
C ASP A 62 12.25 -9.05 0.68
N VAL A 63 11.46 -8.66 1.70
CA VAL A 63 10.50 -7.55 1.56
C VAL A 63 11.22 -6.24 1.29
N VAL A 64 12.20 -5.88 2.13
CA VAL A 64 12.97 -4.62 2.00
C VAL A 64 13.70 -4.58 0.66
N GLY A 65 14.44 -5.64 0.31
CA GLY A 65 15.18 -5.72 -0.94
C GLY A 65 14.28 -5.67 -2.17
N PHE A 66 13.09 -6.25 -2.11
CA PHE A 66 12.12 -6.12 -3.20
C PHE A 66 11.63 -4.68 -3.37
N LEU A 67 11.28 -3.99 -2.27
CA LEU A 67 10.81 -2.60 -2.33
C LEU A 67 11.89 -1.66 -2.90
N GLU A 68 13.15 -1.83 -2.47
CA GLU A 68 14.30 -1.09 -3.00
C GLU A 68 14.51 -1.36 -4.50
N ALA A 69 14.51 -2.64 -4.91
CA ALA A 69 14.70 -3.03 -6.30
C ALA A 69 13.61 -2.45 -7.23
N ASN A 70 12.38 -2.35 -6.74
CA ASN A 70 11.25 -1.77 -7.47
C ASN A 70 11.14 -0.25 -7.32
N ARG A 71 12.08 0.41 -6.63
CA ARG A 71 12.09 1.86 -6.35
C ARG A 71 10.80 2.36 -5.68
N ILE A 72 10.20 1.52 -4.85
CA ILE A 72 9.04 1.87 -4.05
C ILE A 72 9.56 2.62 -2.83
N SER A 73 9.03 3.81 -2.56
CA SER A 73 9.40 4.55 -1.34
C SER A 73 8.74 3.91 -0.13
N PHE A 74 9.54 3.48 0.84
CA PHE A 74 9.08 2.91 2.10
C PHE A 74 9.89 3.44 3.28
N GLN A 75 9.36 3.24 4.48
CA GLN A 75 10.00 3.51 5.75
C GLN A 75 10.15 2.18 6.49
N GLU A 76 11.40 1.85 6.83
CA GLU A 76 11.70 0.73 7.72
C GLU A 76 11.54 1.18 9.18
N VAL A 77 10.73 0.46 9.95
CA VAL A 77 10.45 0.76 11.35
C VAL A 77 10.89 -0.42 12.21
N ASP A 78 12.00 -0.26 12.92
CA ASP A 78 12.53 -1.30 13.80
C ASP A 78 11.82 -1.29 15.16
N ILE A 79 10.98 -2.31 15.40
CA ILE A 79 10.16 -2.40 16.59
C ILE A 79 10.94 -2.86 17.84
N THR A 80 12.19 -3.30 17.69
CA THR A 80 13.01 -3.72 18.83
C THR A 80 13.59 -2.53 19.58
N MET A 81 13.77 -1.41 18.88
CA MET A 81 14.29 -0.16 19.41
C MET A 81 13.16 0.82 19.77
N LEU A 82 11.96 0.62 19.23
CA LEU A 82 10.82 1.53 19.36
C LEU A 82 9.58 0.80 19.90
N GLU A 83 9.47 0.77 21.23
CA GLU A 83 8.37 0.08 21.93
C GLU A 83 6.99 0.64 21.58
N GLU A 84 6.87 1.96 21.41
CA GLU A 84 5.61 2.59 21.01
C GLU A 84 5.14 2.08 19.63
N GLN A 85 6.06 1.95 18.69
CA GLN A 85 5.77 1.43 17.35
C GLN A 85 5.36 -0.04 17.39
N ARG A 86 5.97 -0.84 18.27
CA ARG A 86 5.57 -2.23 18.51
C ARG A 86 4.12 -2.32 18.97
N LEU A 87 3.75 -1.54 19.99
CA LEU A 87 2.41 -1.52 20.54
C LEU A 87 1.38 -1.01 19.53
N TRP A 88 1.75 0.04 18.78
CA TRP A 88 0.92 0.55 17.69
C TRP A 88 0.70 -0.53 16.63
N MET A 89 1.74 -1.22 16.19
CA MET A 89 1.65 -2.31 15.22
C MET A 89 0.70 -3.40 15.71
N TYR A 90 0.86 -3.87 16.96
CA TYR A 90 -0.03 -4.92 17.52
C TYR A 90 -1.49 -4.50 17.56
N LYS A 91 -1.78 -3.24 17.91
CA LYS A 91 -3.17 -2.72 17.95
C LYS A 91 -3.78 -2.55 16.57
N ASN A 92 -2.98 -2.29 15.54
CA ASN A 92 -3.46 -2.03 14.18
C ASN A 92 -3.45 -3.28 13.29
N ILE A 93 -2.96 -4.43 13.76
CA ILE A 93 -3.15 -5.72 13.09
C ILE A 93 -4.57 -6.20 13.37
N PRO A 94 -5.37 -6.49 12.32
CA PRO A 94 -6.75 -6.93 12.50
C PRO A 94 -6.79 -8.32 13.17
N GLU A 95 -7.79 -8.54 14.03
CA GLU A 95 -7.87 -9.74 14.88
C GLU A 95 -7.83 -11.05 14.08
N ASN A 96 -8.40 -11.08 12.87
CA ASN A 96 -8.40 -12.24 11.98
C ASN A 96 -7.01 -12.62 11.44
N LYS A 97 -6.03 -11.73 11.57
CA LYS A 97 -4.62 -11.93 11.16
C LYS A 97 -3.68 -12.03 12.37
N GLN A 98 -4.19 -11.87 13.58
CA GLN A 98 -3.40 -12.14 14.76
C GLN A 98 -3.22 -13.66 14.93
N PRO A 99 -2.03 -14.12 15.33
CA PRO A 99 -1.81 -15.54 15.57
C PRO A 99 -2.66 -16.02 16.75
N GLU A 100 -3.21 -17.24 16.68
CA GLU A 100 -4.02 -17.83 17.75
C GLU A 100 -3.26 -17.93 19.08
N ARG A 101 -1.93 -18.01 19.03
CA ARG A 101 -1.04 -17.96 20.20
C ARG A 101 0.23 -17.21 19.87
N GLY A 102 0.58 -16.25 20.73
CA GLY A 102 1.85 -15.54 20.69
C GLY A 102 1.78 -14.18 19.99
N ASN A 103 2.96 -13.67 19.61
CA ASN A 103 3.08 -12.37 18.97
C ASN A 103 3.05 -12.52 17.45
N PRO A 104 2.52 -11.52 16.71
CA PRO A 104 2.55 -11.54 15.26
C PRO A 104 4.00 -11.64 14.75
N LEU A 105 4.21 -12.48 13.75
CA LEU A 105 5.50 -12.68 13.12
C LEU A 105 5.87 -11.47 12.25
N LEU A 106 7.16 -11.21 12.08
CA LEU A 106 7.66 -10.12 11.25
C LEU A 106 8.17 -10.69 9.91
N PRO A 107 8.22 -9.88 8.83
CA PRO A 107 7.81 -8.47 8.71
C PRO A 107 6.29 -8.25 8.69
N GLN A 108 5.85 -7.06 9.07
CA GLN A 108 4.45 -6.61 8.96
C GLN A 108 4.39 -5.33 8.13
N ILE A 109 3.51 -5.30 7.12
CA ILE A 109 3.48 -4.25 6.10
C ILE A 109 2.22 -3.42 6.24
N PHE A 110 2.40 -2.11 6.31
CA PHE A 110 1.34 -1.12 6.41
C PHE A 110 1.48 -0.08 5.30
N SER A 111 0.35 0.39 4.81
CA SER A 111 0.26 1.54 3.91
C SER A 111 -0.34 2.69 4.71
N GLU A 112 0.51 3.64 5.09
CA GLU A 112 0.25 4.67 6.12
C GLU A 112 -0.17 4.07 7.46
N ASP A 113 -1.48 4.00 7.70
CA ASP A 113 -2.11 3.48 8.91
C ASP A 113 -2.98 2.23 8.63
N CYS A 114 -3.08 1.84 7.36
CA CYS A 114 -3.87 0.70 6.92
C CYS A 114 -3.00 -0.56 6.84
N TYR A 115 -3.44 -1.62 7.50
CA TYR A 115 -2.79 -2.93 7.39
C TYR A 115 -2.87 -3.48 5.96
N CYS A 116 -1.71 -3.81 5.37
CA CYS A 116 -1.64 -4.46 4.06
C CYS A 116 -1.63 -5.98 4.21
N GLY A 117 -0.74 -6.50 5.05
CA GLY A 117 -0.58 -7.93 5.27
C GLY A 117 0.76 -8.27 5.90
N ASP A 118 0.96 -9.57 6.09
CA ASP A 118 2.20 -10.15 6.56
C ASP A 118 3.13 -10.53 5.38
N TYR A 119 4.18 -11.30 5.67
CA TYR A 119 5.10 -11.80 4.65
C TYR A 119 4.44 -12.74 3.64
N GLU A 120 3.52 -13.62 4.07
CA GLU A 120 2.88 -14.60 3.17
C GLU A 120 1.95 -13.89 2.19
N ASP A 121 1.17 -12.90 2.66
CA ASP A 121 0.35 -12.08 1.79
C ASP A 121 1.20 -11.32 0.76
N PHE A 122 2.35 -10.79 1.20
CA PHE A 122 3.30 -10.13 0.31
C PHE A 122 3.92 -11.09 -0.70
N PHE A 123 4.30 -12.29 -0.28
CA PHE A 123 4.88 -13.31 -1.14
C PHE A 123 3.89 -13.73 -2.22
N GLN A 124 2.62 -13.99 -1.86
CA GLN A 124 1.56 -14.26 -2.82
C GLN A 124 1.34 -13.08 -3.79
N ALA A 125 1.37 -11.85 -3.31
CA ALA A 125 1.27 -10.68 -4.16
C ALA A 125 2.47 -10.55 -5.12
N LYS A 126 3.67 -10.93 -4.68
CA LYS A 126 4.90 -10.97 -5.47
C LYS A 126 4.82 -12.02 -6.59
N GLU A 127 4.38 -13.23 -6.27
CA GLU A 127 4.17 -14.29 -7.28
C GLU A 127 3.13 -13.89 -8.33
N ASN A 128 2.07 -13.19 -7.91
CA ASN A 128 1.01 -12.71 -8.80
C ASN A 128 1.32 -11.37 -9.49
N ASN A 129 2.53 -10.80 -9.32
CA ASN A 129 2.90 -9.47 -9.81
C ASN A 129 1.92 -8.34 -9.39
N ALA A 130 1.24 -8.51 -8.27
CA ALA A 130 0.21 -7.63 -7.74
C ALA A 130 0.66 -6.82 -6.52
N VAL A 131 1.97 -6.74 -6.25
CA VAL A 131 2.53 -6.08 -5.05
C VAL A 131 2.10 -4.61 -4.96
N LEU A 132 2.03 -3.89 -6.09
CA LEU A 132 1.58 -2.49 -6.09
C LEU A 132 0.12 -2.37 -5.61
N ALA A 133 -0.74 -3.30 -6.01
CA ALA A 133 -2.13 -3.35 -5.55
C ALA A 133 -2.21 -3.75 -4.06
N PHE A 134 -1.38 -4.72 -3.62
CA PHE A 134 -1.27 -5.14 -2.22
C PHE A 134 -0.85 -3.98 -1.31
N LEU A 135 0.17 -3.23 -1.71
CA LEU A 135 0.68 -2.07 -0.97
C LEU A 135 -0.26 -0.85 -1.05
N ARG A 136 -1.33 -0.93 -1.87
CA ARG A 136 -2.29 0.16 -2.11
C ARG A 136 -1.63 1.46 -2.56
N VAL A 137 -0.40 1.39 -3.05
CA VAL A 137 0.21 2.49 -3.79
C VAL A 137 -0.53 2.55 -5.11
N SER A 138 -1.31 3.61 -5.32
CA SER A 138 -1.71 3.96 -6.67
C SER A 138 -0.41 4.09 -7.45
N SER A 139 -0.13 3.13 -8.35
CA SER A 139 0.79 3.40 -9.43
C SER A 139 0.25 4.67 -10.05
N GLN A 140 0.90 5.82 -9.80
CA GLN A 140 0.70 6.92 -10.71
C GLN A 140 0.96 6.30 -12.09
N PRO A 141 0.02 6.40 -13.05
CA PRO A 141 0.36 6.01 -14.38
C PRO A 141 1.56 6.88 -14.71
N LEU A 142 2.72 6.25 -14.90
CA LEU A 142 3.83 6.89 -15.55
C LEU A 142 3.34 7.14 -16.98
N VAL A 143 2.56 8.21 -17.16
CA VAL A 143 2.38 8.84 -18.45
C VAL A 143 3.77 9.31 -18.81
N LYS A 144 4.54 8.44 -19.46
CA LYS A 144 5.50 8.87 -20.46
C LYS A 144 4.66 9.67 -21.45
N VAL A 145 4.66 10.99 -21.28
CA VAL A 145 4.22 11.91 -22.31
C VAL A 145 5.26 11.78 -23.42
N SER A 146 5.09 10.77 -24.29
CA SER A 146 5.75 10.77 -25.58
C SER A 146 5.07 11.88 -26.38
N VAL A 147 5.70 13.05 -26.38
CA VAL A 147 5.34 14.16 -27.25
C VAL A 147 5.56 13.66 -28.68
N PHE A 148 4.49 13.27 -29.36
CA PHE A 148 4.52 13.14 -30.82
C PHE A 148 4.47 14.57 -31.37
N THR A 149 5.64 15.12 -31.69
CA THR A 149 5.72 16.30 -32.56
C THR A 149 5.48 15.81 -33.99
N ASP A 150 4.25 15.97 -34.47
CA ASP A 150 3.94 15.89 -35.90
C ASP A 150 4.23 17.27 -36.51
N ARG A 151 5.21 17.33 -37.41
CA ARG A 151 5.35 18.32 -38.48
C ARG A 151 6.00 17.65 -39.68
#